data_AF-A0A9P8ANP4-F1
#
_entry.id   AF-A0A9P8ANP4-F1
#
_cell.length_a   1.000
_cell.length_b   1.000
_cell.length_c   1.000
_cell.angle_alpha   90.00
_cell.angle_beta   90.00
_cell.angle_gamma   90.00
#
_symmetry.space_group_name_H-M   'P 1'
#
loop_
_entity.id
_entity.type
_entity.pdbx_description
1 polymer ?
#
loop_
_entity_poly.entity_id
_entity_poly.type
_entity_poly.pdbx_seq_one_letter_code
_entity_poly.pdbx_strand_id
1 'polypeptide(L)'
;MASGKLQAVVSEERNPRGIPKAPFIADVQEYAGGSDGDIEGPLKAFQDAMAKYRYMDDNLAQRRKGLEEKIPDYKKTLDMVEYLQERREGKGKASQADDIDDDLDNEDDDSSSKPIRTTFELNETLYAEAELEETDTVYLWLGANVMLSYKIPEAVALLKSKLEAAETSLQNTIEDLEFIREQLTIMEVNTARVYNWDVKRRRERREKEVRAGSSGTNAGDSG
;
A
#
# COMPACT_ATOMS: atom_id res chain seq x y z
N MET A 1 -21.65 40.49 17.00
CA MET A 1 -21.66 39.74 15.73
C MET A 1 -20.24 39.36 15.37
N ALA A 2 -19.91 38.08 15.49
CA ALA A 2 -18.87 37.37 14.74
C ALA A 2 -19.05 35.89 15.10
N SER A 3 -19.98 35.22 14.41
CA SER A 3 -20.11 33.77 14.49
C SER A 3 -18.88 33.18 13.81
N GLY A 4 -17.83 32.88 14.59
CA GLY A 4 -16.63 32.22 14.11
C GLY A 4 -17.01 30.85 13.56
N LYS A 5 -17.07 30.72 12.24
CA LYS A 5 -17.19 29.41 11.60
C LYS A 5 -15.91 28.65 11.94
N LEU A 6 -16.03 27.59 12.74
CA LEU A 6 -14.99 26.56 12.85
C LEU A 6 -14.62 26.15 11.41
N GLN A 7 -13.43 26.50 10.95
CA GLN A 7 -12.93 26.02 9.68
C GLN A 7 -12.89 24.49 9.75
N ALA A 8 -13.40 23.83 8.72
CA ALA A 8 -13.48 22.38 8.70
C ALA A 8 -12.07 21.78 8.84
N VAL A 9 -11.95 20.83 9.77
CA VAL A 9 -10.70 20.13 10.11
C VAL A 9 -10.22 19.21 8.97
N VAL A 10 -11.07 18.99 7.96
CA VAL A 10 -10.79 18.18 6.78
C VAL A 10 -10.99 19.08 5.56
N SER A 11 -9.98 19.18 4.70
CA SER A 11 -10.11 19.95 3.45
C SER A 11 -10.99 19.20 2.44
N GLU A 12 -11.61 19.93 1.51
CA GLU A 12 -12.39 19.32 0.42
C GLU A 12 -11.50 18.66 -0.65
N GLU A 13 -10.20 18.98 -0.66
CA GLU A 13 -9.23 18.40 -1.57
C GLU A 13 -8.98 16.93 -1.23
N ARG A 14 -8.97 16.08 -2.26
CA ARG A 14 -8.72 14.64 -2.15
C ARG A 14 -7.71 14.21 -3.19
N ASN A 15 -6.97 13.16 -2.88
CA ASN A 15 -6.13 12.51 -3.89
C ASN A 15 -7.02 11.73 -4.91
N PRO A 16 -6.47 11.25 -6.03
CA PRO A 16 -7.22 10.50 -7.05
C PRO A 16 -7.94 9.24 -6.52
N ARG A 17 -7.55 8.74 -5.34
CA ARG A 17 -8.08 7.54 -4.69
C ARG A 17 -9.03 7.90 -3.52
N GLY A 18 -9.38 9.18 -3.37
CA GLY A 18 -10.40 9.67 -2.45
C GLY A 18 -9.93 9.98 -1.02
N ILE A 19 -8.64 9.87 -0.74
CA ILE A 19 -8.05 10.17 0.58
C ILE A 19 -8.11 11.68 0.80
N PRO A 20 -8.74 12.17 1.89
CA PRO A 20 -8.79 13.59 2.21
C PRO A 20 -7.40 14.17 2.45
N LYS A 21 -7.20 15.42 2.02
CA LYS A 21 -6.00 16.19 2.33
C LYS A 21 -6.18 16.91 3.68
N ALA A 22 -5.11 16.93 4.48
CA ALA A 22 -5.06 17.66 5.73
C ALA A 22 -4.96 19.18 5.45
N PRO A 23 -5.83 20.01 6.05
CA PRO A 23 -5.72 21.45 5.90
C PRO A 23 -4.50 21.96 6.68
N PHE A 24 -3.73 22.87 6.10
CA PHE A 24 -2.67 23.57 6.82
C PHE A 24 -3.22 24.87 7.43
N ILE A 25 -3.03 25.06 8.74
CA ILE A 25 -3.56 26.24 9.43
C ILE A 25 -2.47 27.28 9.57
N ALA A 26 -2.51 28.31 8.73
CA ALA A 26 -1.53 29.38 8.75
C ALA A 26 -1.66 30.25 10.01
N ASP A 27 -2.87 30.66 10.36
CA ASP A 27 -3.17 31.46 11.56
C ASP A 27 -3.94 30.63 12.59
N VAL A 28 -3.23 30.23 13.64
CA VAL A 28 -3.76 29.45 14.76
C VAL A 28 -4.71 30.28 15.62
N GLN A 29 -4.47 31.58 15.74
CA GLN A 29 -5.26 32.47 16.58
C GLN A 29 -6.65 32.71 15.98
N GLU A 30 -6.72 32.90 14.66
CA GLU A 30 -8.00 33.00 13.94
C GLU A 30 -8.77 31.68 14.04
N TYR A 31 -8.10 30.55 13.83
CA TYR A 31 -8.70 29.22 13.87
C TYR A 31 -9.24 28.83 15.26
N ALA A 32 -8.53 29.23 16.32
CA ALA A 32 -8.92 28.95 17.70
C ALA A 32 -10.02 29.89 18.24
N GLY A 33 -10.57 30.82 17.42
CA GLY A 33 -11.64 31.72 17.84
C GLY A 33 -11.17 33.04 18.49
N GLY A 34 -9.94 33.48 18.21
CA GLY A 34 -9.39 34.74 18.72
C GLY A 34 -8.76 34.62 20.11
N SER A 35 -8.59 35.76 20.80
CA SER A 35 -7.88 35.82 22.10
C SER A 35 -8.53 34.99 23.21
N ASP A 36 -9.85 34.80 23.18
CA ASP A 36 -10.62 34.10 24.23
C ASP A 36 -11.20 32.76 23.78
N GLY A 37 -10.89 32.29 22.57
CA GLY A 37 -11.49 31.08 22.04
C GLY A 37 -11.03 29.78 22.72
N ASP A 38 -11.87 28.75 22.62
CA ASP A 38 -11.62 27.42 23.17
C ASP A 38 -10.79 26.55 22.21
N ILE A 39 -9.78 25.90 22.76
CA ILE A 39 -8.77 25.13 22.04
C ILE A 39 -9.04 23.62 22.16
N GLU A 40 -9.85 23.22 23.15
CA GLU A 40 -10.15 21.81 23.40
C GLU A 40 -10.89 21.17 22.22
N GLY A 41 -11.90 21.87 21.66
CA GLY A 41 -12.61 21.43 20.46
C GLY A 41 -11.70 21.22 19.24
N PRO A 42 -10.94 22.25 18.80
CA PRO A 42 -9.93 22.13 17.75
C PRO A 42 -8.92 21.00 17.93
N LEU A 43 -8.36 20.85 19.13
CA LEU A 43 -7.38 19.79 19.43
C LEU A 43 -8.01 18.39 19.33
N LYS A 44 -9.22 18.22 19.87
CA LYS A 44 -9.96 16.96 19.78
C LYS A 44 -10.24 16.59 18.33
N ALA A 45 -10.64 17.56 17.50
CA ALA A 45 -10.89 17.30 16.10
C ALA A 45 -9.62 16.91 15.33
N PHE A 46 -8.45 17.47 15.66
CA PHE A 46 -7.17 17.03 15.08
C PHE A 46 -6.78 15.64 15.53
N GLN A 47 -6.99 15.29 16.80
CA GLN A 47 -6.77 13.94 17.30
C GLN A 47 -7.64 12.92 16.56
N ASP A 48 -8.92 13.24 16.37
CA ASP A 48 -9.86 12.40 15.61
C ASP A 48 -9.42 12.26 14.13
N ALA A 49 -8.96 13.33 13.50
CA ALA A 49 -8.45 13.30 12.13
C ALA A 49 -7.15 12.48 12.01
N MET A 50 -6.20 12.65 12.94
CA MET A 50 -4.98 11.85 12.98
C MET A 50 -5.28 10.37 13.20
N ALA A 51 -6.24 10.03 14.06
CA ALA A 51 -6.66 8.65 14.26
C ALA A 51 -7.21 8.03 12.96
N LYS A 52 -7.98 8.78 12.17
CA LYS A 52 -8.46 8.35 10.84
C LYS A 52 -7.30 8.11 9.87
N TYR A 53 -6.33 9.02 9.80
CA TYR A 53 -5.17 8.84 8.93
C TYR A 53 -4.32 7.64 9.34
N ARG A 54 -4.07 7.43 10.65
CA ARG A 54 -3.35 6.24 11.15
C ARG A 54 -4.08 4.95 10.80
N TYR A 55 -5.40 4.91 10.98
CA TYR A 55 -6.20 3.75 10.57
C TYR A 55 -6.10 3.47 9.06
N MET A 56 -6.10 4.50 8.22
CA MET A 56 -5.90 4.34 6.78
C MET A 56 -4.47 3.88 6.45
N ASP A 57 -3.44 4.39 7.14
CA ASP A 57 -2.04 3.95 7.01
C ASP A 57 -1.91 2.45 7.32
N ASP A 58 -2.46 2.00 8.46
CA ASP A 58 -2.42 0.59 8.87
C ASP A 58 -3.09 -0.34 7.84
N ASN A 59 -4.27 0.05 7.33
CA ASN A 59 -4.98 -0.73 6.32
C ASN A 59 -4.20 -0.83 4.99
N LEU A 60 -3.62 0.29 4.53
CA LEU A 60 -2.83 0.29 3.31
C LEU A 60 -1.50 -0.44 3.49
N ALA A 61 -0.89 -0.37 4.67
CA ALA A 61 0.32 -1.11 4.99
C ALA A 61 0.07 -2.64 4.98
N GLN A 62 -1.06 -3.08 5.54
CA GLN A 62 -1.49 -4.49 5.45
C GLN A 62 -1.74 -4.91 4.00
N ARG A 63 -2.43 -4.08 3.20
CA ARG A 63 -2.66 -4.36 1.78
C ARG A 63 -1.35 -4.45 0.99
N ARG A 64 -0.42 -3.52 1.24
CA ARG A 64 0.92 -3.53 0.65
C ARG A 64 1.65 -4.82 0.95
N LYS A 65 1.70 -5.23 2.23
CA LYS A 65 2.34 -6.47 2.65
C LYS A 65 1.75 -7.69 1.93
N GLY A 66 0.41 -7.77 1.86
CA GLY A 66 -0.26 -8.87 1.16
C GLY A 66 0.01 -8.89 -0.35
N LEU A 67 0.28 -7.75 -0.99
CA LEU A 67 0.69 -7.69 -2.39
C LEU A 67 2.16 -8.07 -2.57
N GLU A 68 3.05 -7.60 -1.69
CA GLU A 68 4.48 -7.96 -1.69
C GLU A 68 4.71 -9.47 -1.48
N GLU A 69 3.84 -10.14 -0.72
CA GLU A 69 3.85 -11.61 -0.56
C GLU A 69 3.37 -12.34 -1.82
N LYS A 70 2.31 -11.85 -2.48
CA LYS A 70 1.68 -12.53 -3.64
C LYS A 70 2.42 -12.33 -4.96
N ILE A 71 3.05 -11.18 -5.16
CA ILE A 71 3.74 -10.87 -6.42
C ILE A 71 4.83 -11.91 -6.76
N PRO A 72 5.70 -12.33 -5.82
CA PRO A 72 6.65 -13.41 -6.05
C PRO A 72 5.99 -14.73 -6.45
N ASP A 73 4.84 -15.06 -5.86
CA ASP A 73 4.11 -16.29 -6.20
C ASP A 73 3.55 -16.24 -7.62
N TYR A 74 3.01 -15.09 -8.05
CA TYR A 74 2.59 -14.88 -9.43
C TYR A 74 3.76 -15.00 -10.41
N LYS A 75 4.93 -14.44 -10.07
CA LYS A 75 6.14 -14.54 -10.91
C LYS A 75 6.60 -15.98 -11.06
N LYS A 76 6.78 -16.70 -9.94
CA LYS A 76 7.18 -18.12 -9.97
C LYS A 76 6.20 -19.00 -10.76
N THR A 77 4.90 -18.75 -10.58
CA THR A 77 3.86 -19.52 -11.30
C THR A 77 3.91 -19.22 -12.79
N LEU A 78 4.08 -17.94 -13.16
CA LEU A 78 4.21 -17.52 -14.56
C LEU A 78 5.47 -18.13 -15.20
N ASP A 79 6.61 -18.03 -14.53
CA ASP A 79 7.90 -18.57 -15.00
C ASP A 79 7.79 -20.08 -15.29
N MET A 80 7.11 -20.83 -14.40
CA MET A 80 6.88 -22.27 -14.61
C MET A 80 5.98 -22.54 -15.83
N VAL A 81 4.90 -21.77 -16.00
CA VAL A 81 3.98 -21.97 -17.14
C VAL A 81 4.66 -21.57 -18.46
N GLU A 82 5.49 -20.53 -18.46
CA GLU A 82 6.31 -20.13 -19.60
C GLU A 82 7.36 -21.19 -19.93
N TYR A 83 8.02 -21.78 -18.92
CA TYR A 83 8.93 -22.92 -19.12
C TYR A 83 8.24 -24.11 -19.79
N LEU A 84 7.02 -24.45 -19.35
CA LEU A 84 6.22 -25.50 -19.99
C LEU A 84 5.83 -25.12 -21.44
N GLN A 85 5.59 -23.84 -21.72
CA GLN A 85 5.32 -23.34 -23.07
C GLN A 85 6.53 -23.47 -23.99
N GLU A 86 7.70 -22.99 -23.57
CA GLU A 86 8.94 -22.99 -24.36
C GLU A 86 9.37 -24.42 -24.72
N ARG A 87 9.28 -25.33 -23.75
CA ARG A 87 9.59 -26.75 -23.97
C ARG A 87 8.68 -27.38 -25.04
N ARG A 88 7.41 -26.99 -25.08
CA ARG A 88 6.45 -27.43 -26.10
C ARG A 88 6.77 -26.84 -27.47
N GLU A 89 7.08 -25.55 -27.54
CA GLU A 89 7.41 -24.86 -28.80
C GLU A 89 8.75 -25.30 -29.40
N GLY A 90 9.75 -25.65 -28.56
CA GLY A 90 11.01 -26.24 -28.98
C GLY A 90 10.84 -27.55 -29.77
N LYS A 91 9.78 -28.32 -29.46
CA LYS A 91 9.38 -29.51 -30.23
C LYS A 91 8.61 -29.19 -31.51
N GLY A 92 7.80 -28.12 -31.49
CA GLY A 92 7.03 -27.68 -32.66
C GLY A 92 7.92 -27.21 -33.82
N LYS A 93 9.15 -26.76 -33.53
CA LYS A 93 10.14 -26.38 -34.55
C LYS A 93 11.00 -27.55 -35.06
N ALA A 94 11.23 -28.57 -34.24
CA ALA A 94 11.93 -29.79 -34.67
C ALA A 94 11.07 -30.63 -35.64
N SER A 95 9.75 -30.63 -35.47
CA SER A 95 8.82 -31.42 -36.29
C SER A 95 8.44 -30.83 -37.65
N GLN A 96 9.00 -29.67 -38.05
CA GLN A 96 8.74 -29.04 -39.36
C GLN A 96 9.99 -28.95 -40.26
N ALA A 97 11.13 -29.51 -39.84
CA ALA A 97 12.39 -29.47 -40.59
C ALA A 97 12.79 -30.83 -41.23
N ASP A 98 12.11 -31.94 -40.92
CA ASP A 98 12.54 -33.29 -41.35
C ASP A 98 11.79 -33.76 -42.62
N ASP A 99 12.09 -33.13 -43.75
CA ASP A 99 11.74 -33.66 -45.09
C ASP A 99 12.86 -33.35 -46.12
N ILE A 100 14.13 -33.40 -45.71
CA ILE A 100 15.27 -33.47 -46.64
C ILE A 100 16.26 -34.51 -46.12
N ASP A 101 16.37 -35.63 -46.86
CA ASP A 101 17.40 -36.67 -46.76
C ASP A 101 18.77 -36.08 -46.39
N ASP A 102 19.38 -36.57 -45.30
CA ASP A 102 20.85 -36.67 -45.27
C ASP A 102 21.29 -37.89 -44.44
N ASP A 103 21.74 -38.88 -45.20
CA ASP A 103 22.26 -40.18 -44.82
C ASP A 103 23.73 -40.01 -44.39
N LEU A 104 24.01 -39.70 -43.12
CA LEU A 104 25.37 -39.74 -42.56
C LEU A 104 25.41 -40.12 -41.07
N ASP A 105 25.97 -41.30 -40.83
CA ASP A 105 26.39 -41.92 -39.56
C ASP A 105 26.72 -40.95 -38.40
N ASN A 106 25.89 -40.97 -37.36
CA ASN A 106 26.26 -40.57 -36.00
C ASN A 106 25.44 -41.38 -34.98
N GLU A 107 26.04 -42.43 -34.41
CA GLU A 107 25.45 -43.30 -33.39
C GLU A 107 25.40 -42.61 -32.00
N ASP A 108 24.57 -41.57 -31.84
CA ASP A 108 24.07 -41.07 -30.54
C ASP A 108 22.87 -40.10 -30.76
N ASP A 109 21.91 -40.51 -31.60
CA ASP A 109 20.65 -39.81 -31.84
C ASP A 109 19.63 -40.11 -30.72
N ASP A 110 19.52 -39.19 -29.75
CA ASP A 110 18.52 -39.22 -28.68
C ASP A 110 17.57 -38.01 -28.80
N SER A 111 17.03 -37.81 -30.01
CA SER A 111 16.12 -36.71 -30.38
C SER A 111 14.64 -36.96 -30.04
N SER A 112 14.33 -37.92 -29.16
CA SER A 112 12.97 -38.17 -28.66
C SER A 112 12.83 -37.87 -27.16
N SER A 113 12.58 -36.59 -26.85
CA SER A 113 11.76 -36.16 -25.71
C SER A 113 11.85 -36.99 -24.41
N LYS A 114 12.89 -36.79 -23.60
CA LYS A 114 12.93 -37.40 -22.26
C LYS A 114 11.79 -36.85 -21.38
N PRO A 115 10.93 -37.70 -20.78
CA PRO A 115 9.92 -37.25 -19.82
C PRO A 115 10.58 -36.44 -18.69
N ILE A 116 9.94 -35.38 -18.23
CA ILE A 116 10.51 -34.56 -17.14
C ILE A 116 10.35 -35.36 -15.86
N ARG A 117 11.45 -35.88 -15.30
CA ARG A 117 11.45 -36.32 -13.90
C ARG A 117 11.45 -35.11 -13.01
N THR A 118 10.41 -34.99 -12.20
CA THR A 118 10.31 -33.94 -11.18
C THR A 118 9.84 -34.54 -9.86
N THR A 119 10.17 -33.88 -8.77
CA THR A 119 9.76 -34.24 -7.42
C THR A 119 8.50 -33.45 -7.06
N PHE A 120 7.39 -34.15 -6.89
CA PHE A 120 6.13 -33.58 -6.44
C PHE A 120 6.05 -33.61 -4.92
N GLU A 121 5.64 -32.50 -4.33
CA GLU A 121 5.35 -32.39 -2.90
C GLU A 121 4.01 -33.07 -2.60
N LEU A 122 4.04 -34.13 -1.79
CA LEU A 122 2.84 -34.82 -1.29
C LEU A 122 2.43 -34.26 0.08
N ASN A 123 3.41 -33.83 0.87
CA ASN A 123 3.27 -33.16 2.18
C ASN A 123 4.55 -32.33 2.44
N GLU A 124 4.54 -31.45 3.46
CA GLU A 124 5.63 -30.52 3.78
C GLU A 124 7.02 -31.18 3.90
N THR A 125 7.05 -32.47 4.26
CA THR A 125 8.29 -33.26 4.39
C THR A 125 8.33 -34.52 3.52
N LEU A 126 7.34 -34.71 2.62
CA LEU A 126 7.21 -35.90 1.78
C LEU A 126 7.16 -35.51 0.30
N TYR A 127 8.12 -36.00 -0.46
CA TYR A 127 8.23 -35.78 -1.89
C TYR A 127 8.21 -37.13 -2.62
N ALA A 128 7.63 -37.16 -3.82
CA ALA A 128 7.67 -38.32 -4.71
C ALA A 128 8.24 -37.92 -6.07
N GLU A 129 9.14 -38.73 -6.60
CA GLU A 129 9.58 -38.61 -7.98
C GLU A 129 8.51 -39.14 -8.93
N ALA A 130 8.16 -38.36 -9.95
CA ALA A 130 7.35 -38.83 -11.05
C ALA A 130 7.79 -38.22 -12.38
N GLU A 131 7.44 -38.92 -13.46
CA GLU A 131 7.68 -38.49 -14.84
C GLU A 131 6.45 -37.73 -15.35
N LEU A 132 6.66 -36.48 -15.78
CA LEU A 132 5.61 -35.63 -16.32
C LEU A 132 5.43 -35.89 -17.81
N GLU A 133 4.22 -36.32 -18.17
CA GLU A 133 3.75 -36.36 -19.55
C GLU A 133 3.44 -34.95 -20.06
N GLU A 134 3.65 -34.73 -21.36
CA GLU A 134 3.36 -33.43 -21.95
C GLU A 134 1.85 -33.20 -22.03
N THR A 135 1.42 -32.08 -21.43
CA THR A 135 0.01 -31.70 -21.39
C THR A 135 -0.17 -30.32 -22.01
N ASP A 136 -1.31 -30.13 -22.66
CA ASP A 136 -1.69 -28.85 -23.27
C ASP A 136 -2.31 -27.86 -22.28
N THR A 137 -2.62 -28.33 -21.08
CA THR A 137 -3.47 -27.63 -20.12
C THR A 137 -2.85 -27.62 -18.73
N VAL A 138 -2.94 -26.48 -18.06
CA VAL A 138 -2.57 -26.31 -16.65
C VAL A 138 -3.83 -26.05 -15.83
N TYR A 139 -3.84 -26.52 -14.58
CA TYR A 139 -4.92 -26.24 -13.64
C TYR A 139 -4.53 -25.09 -12.74
N LEU A 140 -5.30 -24.01 -12.74
CA LEU A 140 -5.08 -22.83 -11.92
C LEU A 140 -6.12 -22.74 -10.81
N TRP A 141 -5.67 -22.48 -9.59
CA TRP A 141 -6.53 -22.20 -8.45
C TRP A 141 -6.93 -20.72 -8.43
N LEU A 142 -8.23 -20.44 -8.58
CA LEU A 142 -8.76 -19.07 -8.65
C LEU A 142 -9.25 -18.55 -7.29
N GLY A 143 -9.22 -19.39 -6.26
CA GLY A 143 -9.78 -19.10 -4.94
C GLY A 143 -11.23 -19.59 -4.79
N ALA A 144 -11.81 -19.35 -3.61
CA ALA A 144 -13.19 -19.76 -3.28
C ALA A 144 -13.52 -21.24 -3.55
N ASN A 145 -12.53 -22.13 -3.37
CA ASN A 145 -12.62 -23.57 -3.68
C ASN A 145 -12.84 -23.89 -5.17
N VAL A 146 -12.40 -23.01 -6.07
CA VAL A 146 -12.55 -23.18 -7.52
C VAL A 146 -11.17 -23.32 -8.19
N MET A 147 -11.04 -24.40 -8.96
CA MET A 147 -9.91 -24.68 -9.85
C MET A 147 -10.42 -24.82 -11.28
N LEU A 148 -9.76 -24.21 -12.26
CA LEU A 148 -10.12 -24.32 -13.67
C LEU A 148 -8.91 -24.74 -14.51
N SER A 149 -9.16 -25.53 -15.55
CA SER A 149 -8.16 -25.87 -16.56
C SER A 149 -8.09 -24.77 -17.62
N TYR A 150 -6.87 -24.39 -17.98
CA TYR A 150 -6.56 -23.42 -19.02
C TYR A 150 -5.55 -24.00 -19.99
N LYS A 151 -5.66 -23.65 -21.27
CA LYS A 151 -4.55 -23.92 -22.21
C LYS A 151 -3.34 -23.08 -21.79
N ILE A 152 -2.14 -23.62 -21.96
CA ILE A 152 -0.88 -22.94 -21.60
C ILE A 152 -0.84 -21.45 -22.04
N PRO A 153 -1.12 -21.09 -23.31
CA PRO A 153 -1.07 -19.67 -23.73
C PRO A 153 -2.11 -18.79 -23.04
N GLU A 154 -3.31 -19.32 -22.74
CA GLU A 154 -4.35 -18.60 -22.01
C GLU A 154 -3.96 -18.39 -20.54
N ALA A 155 -3.34 -19.41 -19.93
CA ALA A 155 -2.82 -19.34 -18.57
C ALA A 155 -1.71 -18.28 -18.45
N VAL A 156 -0.78 -18.21 -19.40
CA VAL A 156 0.25 -17.17 -19.47
C VAL A 156 -0.39 -15.78 -19.56
N ALA A 157 -1.33 -15.58 -20.47
CA ALA A 157 -2.03 -14.29 -20.61
C ALA A 157 -2.78 -13.89 -19.33
N LEU A 158 -3.47 -14.84 -18.70
CA LEU A 158 -4.17 -14.62 -17.44
C LEU A 158 -3.22 -14.24 -16.30
N LEU A 159 -2.13 -15.00 -16.11
CA LEU A 159 -1.14 -14.76 -15.06
C LEU A 159 -0.40 -13.43 -15.28
N LYS A 160 -0.06 -13.08 -16.52
CA LYS A 160 0.51 -11.75 -16.86
C LYS A 160 -0.42 -10.61 -16.50
N SER A 161 -1.69 -10.70 -16.88
CA SER A 161 -2.69 -9.68 -16.52
C SER A 161 -2.87 -9.55 -15.01
N LYS A 162 -2.86 -10.68 -14.26
CA LYS A 162 -2.94 -10.67 -12.79
C LYS A 162 -1.70 -10.06 -12.15
N LEU A 163 -0.51 -10.38 -12.67
CA LEU A 163 0.75 -9.82 -12.21
C LEU A 163 0.79 -8.31 -12.40
N GLU A 164 0.46 -7.83 -13.61
CA GLU A 164 0.42 -6.39 -13.93
C GLU A 164 -0.58 -5.64 -13.04
N ALA A 165 -1.78 -6.21 -12.84
CA ALA A 165 -2.78 -5.62 -11.95
C ALA A 165 -2.31 -5.57 -10.49
N ALA A 166 -1.62 -6.61 -10.01
CA ALA A 166 -1.05 -6.66 -8.66
C ALA A 166 0.09 -5.64 -8.49
N GLU A 167 1.00 -5.54 -9.46
CA GLU A 167 2.10 -4.57 -9.46
C GLU A 167 1.58 -3.12 -9.51
N THR A 168 0.59 -2.85 -10.37
CA THR A 168 -0.09 -1.54 -10.44
C THR A 168 -0.80 -1.23 -9.11
N SER A 169 -1.50 -2.20 -8.51
CA SER A 169 -2.13 -2.01 -7.20
C SER A 169 -1.10 -1.77 -6.10
N LEU A 170 0.09 -2.39 -6.17
CA LEU A 170 1.17 -2.19 -5.21
C LEU A 170 1.70 -0.76 -5.32
N GLN A 171 2.01 -0.31 -6.54
CA GLN A 171 2.49 1.05 -6.80
C GLN A 171 1.50 2.11 -6.29
N ASN A 172 0.21 1.93 -6.60
CA ASN A 172 -0.84 2.81 -6.11
C ASN A 172 -0.91 2.84 -4.57
N THR A 173 -0.73 1.70 -3.92
CA THR A 173 -0.76 1.60 -2.45
C THR A 173 0.45 2.31 -1.83
N ILE A 174 1.63 2.21 -2.46
CA ILE A 174 2.85 2.89 -2.00
C ILE A 174 2.68 4.41 -2.06
N GLU A 175 2.16 4.93 -3.17
CA GLU A 175 1.90 6.37 -3.32
C GLU A 175 0.85 6.87 -2.31
N ASP A 176 -0.19 6.08 -2.04
CA ASP A 176 -1.18 6.45 -1.02
C ASP A 176 -0.58 6.48 0.38
N LEU A 177 0.28 5.51 0.71
CA LEU A 177 0.99 5.50 1.98
C LEU A 177 1.88 6.73 2.14
N GLU A 178 2.57 7.14 1.09
CA GLU A 178 3.35 8.38 1.09
C GLU A 178 2.46 9.60 1.31
N PHE A 179 1.35 9.71 0.58
CA PHE A 179 0.39 10.79 0.74
C PHE A 179 -0.17 10.86 2.18
N ILE A 180 -0.54 9.73 2.79
CA ILE A 180 -1.04 9.69 4.17
C ILE A 180 0.04 10.13 5.16
N ARG A 181 1.30 9.73 4.96
CA ARG A 181 2.41 10.17 5.82
C ARG A 181 2.61 11.68 5.79
N GLU A 182 2.46 12.29 4.61
CA GLU A 182 2.46 13.74 4.48
C GLU A 182 1.28 14.37 5.24
N GLN A 183 0.08 13.79 5.14
CA GLN A 183 -1.10 14.30 5.86
C GLN A 183 -0.93 14.20 7.38
N LEU A 184 -0.38 13.09 7.88
CA LEU A 184 -0.04 12.92 9.29
C LEU A 184 0.97 13.98 9.74
N THR A 185 2.02 14.22 8.95
CA THR A 185 3.04 15.23 9.24
C THR A 185 2.41 16.62 9.36
N ILE A 186 1.55 17.01 8.42
CA ILE A 186 0.82 18.29 8.45
C ILE A 186 -0.03 18.39 9.72
N MET A 187 -0.74 17.32 10.08
CA MET A 187 -1.58 17.33 11.26
C MET A 187 -0.81 17.39 12.57
N GLU A 188 0.36 16.73 12.65
CA GLU A 188 1.24 16.80 13.80
C GLU A 188 1.79 18.22 13.98
N VAL A 189 2.21 18.87 12.88
CA VAL A 189 2.64 20.28 12.89
C VAL A 189 1.51 21.19 13.34
N ASN A 190 0.30 21.04 12.79
CA ASN A 190 -0.87 21.83 13.19
C ASN A 190 -1.17 21.67 14.69
N THR A 191 -1.14 20.44 15.20
CA THR A 191 -1.38 20.13 16.62
C THR A 191 -0.34 20.79 17.51
N ALA A 192 0.94 20.68 17.15
CA ALA A 192 2.03 21.33 17.89
C ALA A 192 1.91 22.86 17.88
N ARG A 193 1.51 23.46 16.75
CA ARG A 193 1.31 24.92 16.64
C ARG A 193 0.14 25.40 17.51
N VAL A 194 -0.97 24.65 17.54
CA VAL A 194 -2.11 24.94 18.43
C VAL A 194 -1.69 24.83 19.90
N TYR A 195 -0.97 23.78 20.28
CA TYR A 195 -0.48 23.61 21.65
C TYR A 195 0.48 24.74 22.07
N ASN A 196 1.44 25.07 21.20
CA ASN A 196 2.39 26.15 21.45
C ASN A 196 1.68 27.51 21.61
N TRP A 197 0.67 27.78 20.80
CA TRP A 197 -0.15 28.98 20.92
C TRP A 197 -0.92 29.02 22.24
N ASP A 198 -1.55 27.91 22.66
CA ASP A 198 -2.25 27.82 23.95
C ASP A 198 -1.31 28.10 25.13
N VAL A 199 -0.13 27.47 25.14
CA VAL A 199 0.87 27.65 26.18
C VAL A 199 1.31 29.11 26.26
N LYS A 200 1.60 29.75 25.11
CA LYS A 200 1.97 31.16 25.05
C LYS A 200 0.85 32.04 25.62
N ARG A 201 -0.39 31.81 25.22
CA ARG A 201 -1.57 32.54 25.70
C ARG A 201 -1.76 32.41 27.22
N ARG A 202 -1.66 31.20 27.75
CA ARG A 202 -1.80 30.94 29.20
C ARG A 202 -0.69 31.61 30.01
N ARG A 203 0.54 31.63 29.48
CA ARG A 203 1.68 32.32 30.09
C ARG A 203 1.44 33.83 30.13
N GLU A 204 1.06 34.44 29.02
CA GLU A 204 0.78 35.88 28.94
C GLU A 204 -0.37 36.31 29.87
N ARG A 205 -1.42 35.49 30.01
CA ARG A 205 -2.52 35.76 30.95
C ARG A 205 -2.04 35.74 32.40
N ARG A 206 -1.24 34.74 32.79
CA ARG A 206 -0.66 34.65 34.14
C ARG A 206 0.26 35.83 34.44
N GLU A 207 1.09 36.25 33.49
CA GLU A 207 1.97 37.42 33.64
C GLU A 207 1.18 38.73 33.81
N LYS A 208 0.07 38.91 33.08
CA LYS A 208 -0.84 40.05 33.24
C LYS A 208 -1.52 40.06 34.60
N GLU A 209 -1.99 38.91 35.08
CA GLU A 209 -2.61 38.77 36.42
C GLU A 209 -1.62 39.13 37.54
N VAL A 210 -0.37 38.66 37.45
CA VAL A 210 0.68 39.00 38.42
C VAL A 210 1.00 40.49 38.42
N ARG A 211 1.12 41.13 37.24
CA ARG A 211 1.37 42.58 37.13
C ARG A 211 0.19 43.43 37.63
N ALA A 212 -1.04 42.97 37.41
CA ALA A 212 -2.23 43.64 37.96
C ALA A 212 -2.30 43.50 39.49
N GLY A 213 -1.97 42.34 40.04
CA GLY A 213 -1.94 42.10 41.49
C GLY A 213 -0.88 42.93 42.23
N SER A 214 0.29 43.19 41.63
CA SER A 214 1.36 43.98 42.26
C SER A 214 1.12 45.49 42.24
N SER A 215 0.22 45.99 41.39
CA SER A 215 -0.10 47.42 41.30
C SER A 215 -1.24 47.85 42.24
N GLY A 216 -2.05 46.91 42.72
CA GLY A 216 -3.14 47.16 43.67
C GLY A 216 -2.71 47.25 45.14
N THR A 217 -1.54 46.74 45.52
CA THR A 217 -1.07 46.70 46.92
C THR A 217 -0.33 47.95 47.41
N ASN A 218 -0.03 48.90 46.53
CA ASN A 218 0.79 50.07 46.86
C ASN A 218 -0.02 51.38 47.10
N ALA A 219 -1.36 51.29 47.19
CA ALA A 219 -2.26 52.44 47.32
C ALA A 219 -2.96 52.55 48.70
N GLY A 220 -2.52 51.79 49.70
CA GLY A 220 -3.25 51.63 50.97
C GLY A 220 -2.47 51.85 52.27
N ASP A 221 -1.32 52.51 52.26
CA ASP A 221 -0.58 52.85 53.49
C ASP A 221 -0.09 54.31 53.46
N SER A 222 -1.00 55.23 53.76
CA SER A 222 -0.72 56.62 54.16
C SER A 222 -1.97 57.19 54.85
N GLY A 223 -2.12 56.83 56.13
CA GLY A 223 -3.15 57.36 57.02
C GLY A 223 -2.70 57.26 58.46
#